data_AF-A0A486XI48-F1
#
_entry.id   AF-A0A486XI48-F1
#
_cell.length_a   1.000
_cell.length_b   1.000
_cell.length_c   1.000
_cell.angle_alpha   90.00
_cell.angle_beta   90.00
_cell.angle_gamma   90.00
#
_symmetry.space_group_name_H-M   'P 1'
#
loop_
_entity.id
_entity.type
_entity.pdbx_description
1 polymer ?
#
loop_
_entity_poly.entity_id
_entity_poly.type
_entity_poly.pdbx_seq_one_letter_code
_entity_poly.pdbx_strand_id
1 'polypeptide(L)' 'MKTKKFITAVSLALLFGQLAACSSLGVKPWERDILAKDEMALNSAPLDNRFDDHIYFSKEGSSGGRSFAGGGCGCN' A
#
# COMPACT_ATOMS: atom_id res chain seq x y z
N MET A 1 11.52 -18.37 -42.10
CA MET A 1 10.65 -18.81 -40.98
C MET A 1 11.40 -19.07 -39.67
N LYS A 2 12.56 -19.75 -39.68
CA LYS A 2 13.32 -20.08 -38.45
C LYS A 2 13.82 -18.84 -37.69
N THR A 3 14.28 -17.81 -38.40
CA THR A 3 14.75 -16.55 -37.81
C THR A 3 13.64 -15.75 -37.12
N LYS A 4 12.46 -15.63 -37.73
CA LYS A 4 11.30 -14.96 -37.10
C LYS A 4 10.84 -15.68 -35.82
N LYS A 5 10.82 -17.02 -35.82
CA LYS A 5 10.48 -17.84 -34.63
C LYS A 5 11.52 -17.71 -33.52
N PHE A 6 12.80 -17.56 -33.88
CA PHE A 6 13.88 -17.35 -32.91
C PHE A 6 13.77 -15.97 -32.25
N ILE A 7 13.49 -14.92 -33.04
CA ILE A 7 13.29 -13.55 -32.52
C ILE A 7 12.10 -13.50 -31.57
N THR A 8 10.95 -14.09 -31.92
CA THR A 8 9.79 -14.12 -31.00
C THR A 8 10.06 -14.91 -29.73
N ALA A 9 10.82 -16.01 -29.79
CA ALA A 9 11.20 -16.77 -28.59
C ALA A 9 12.09 -15.95 -27.65
N VAL A 10 13.07 -15.22 -28.20
CA VAL A 10 13.97 -14.35 -27.42
C VAL A 10 13.19 -13.17 -26.81
N SER A 11 12.32 -12.51 -27.57
CA SER A 11 11.47 -11.43 -27.06
C SER A 11 10.57 -11.90 -25.91
N LEU A 12 9.99 -13.09 -26.02
CA LEU A 12 9.12 -13.66 -24.99
C LEU A 12 9.90 -14.01 -23.72
N ALA A 13 11.09 -14.60 -23.86
CA ALA A 13 11.98 -14.87 -22.73
C ALA A 13 12.42 -13.58 -22.01
N LEU A 14 12.70 -12.51 -22.76
CA LEU A 14 13.03 -11.21 -22.21
C LEU A 14 11.87 -10.62 -21.39
N LEU A 15 10.64 -10.72 -21.90
CA LEU A 15 9.42 -10.28 -21.21
C LEU A 15 9.20 -11.03 -19.89
N PHE A 16 9.40 -12.36 -19.88
CA PHE A 16 9.22 -13.16 -18.66
C PHE A 16 10.32 -12.92 -17.62
N GLY A 17 11.55 -12.56 -18.03
CA GLY A 17 12.64 -12.25 -17.11
C GLY A 17 12.36 -11.03 -16.22
N GLN A 18 11.53 -10.09 -16.67
CA GLN A 18 11.23 -8.86 -15.94
C GLN A 18 10.32 -9.06 -14.72
N LEU A 19 9.60 -10.18 -14.61
CA LEU A 19 8.70 -10.45 -13.47
C LEU A 19 9.45 -10.59 -12.14
N ALA A 20 10.75 -10.94 -12.18
CA ALA A 20 11.57 -11.11 -10.98
C ALA A 20 12.49 -9.92 -10.66
N ALA A 21 12.49 -8.87 -11.49
CA ALA A 21 13.53 -7.84 -11.48
C ALA A 21 13.73 -7.13 -10.13
N CYS A 22 12.64 -6.84 -9.40
CA CYS A 22 12.70 -6.15 -8.11
C CYS A 22 12.53 -7.07 -6.90
N SER A 23 12.49 -8.40 -7.12
CA SER A 23 12.20 -9.37 -6.04
C SER A 23 13.27 -9.40 -4.93
N SER A 24 14.51 -8.97 -5.23
CA SER A 24 15.63 -8.95 -4.29
C SER A 24 16.04 -7.55 -3.81
N LEU A 25 15.34 -6.49 -4.21
CA LEU A 25 15.62 -5.11 -3.78
C LEU A 25 15.13 -4.81 -2.34
N GLY A 26 14.58 -5.81 -1.65
CA GLY A 26 14.05 -5.68 -0.31
C GLY A 26 15.06 -5.98 0.80
N VAL A 27 14.72 -5.52 1.99
CA VAL A 27 15.37 -5.89 3.25
C VAL A 27 14.99 -7.30 3.68
N LYS A 28 15.91 -8.01 4.31
CA LYS A 28 15.67 -9.36 4.81
C LYS A 28 14.58 -9.31 5.89
N PRO A 29 13.77 -10.37 6.07
CA PRO A 29 12.64 -10.32 7.00
C PRO A 29 12.99 -9.87 8.42
N TRP A 30 14.17 -10.25 8.93
CA TRP A 30 14.66 -9.87 10.26
C TRP A 30 15.25 -8.45 10.34
N GLU A 31 15.58 -7.83 9.22
CA GLU A 31 16.03 -6.43 9.18
C GLU A 31 14.85 -5.47 9.35
N ARG A 32 13.61 -5.92 9.12
CA ARG A 32 12.42 -5.09 9.30
C ARG A 32 12.23 -4.61 10.73
N ASP A 33 12.60 -5.42 11.73
CA ASP A 33 12.49 -5.06 13.15
C ASP A 33 13.46 -3.93 13.53
N ILE A 34 14.65 -3.91 12.90
CA ILE A 34 15.70 -2.92 13.20
C ILE A 34 15.50 -1.63 12.39
N LEU A 35 14.97 -1.75 11.18
CA LEU A 35 14.79 -0.63 10.25
C LEU A 35 13.43 0.07 10.40
N ALA A 36 12.44 -0.59 11.00
CA ALA A 36 11.17 0.04 11.33
C ALA A 36 11.38 1.01 12.48
N LYS A 37 11.15 2.30 12.20
CA LYS A 37 11.12 3.33 13.23
C LYS A 37 9.70 3.50 13.77
N ASP A 38 9.56 3.98 15.00
CA ASP A 38 8.25 4.26 15.62
C ASP A 38 7.38 5.20 14.77
N GLU A 39 7.99 6.17 14.09
CA GLU A 39 7.31 7.11 13.19
C GLU A 39 6.68 6.45 11.94
N MET A 40 7.12 5.26 11.57
CA MET A 40 6.59 4.49 10.42
C MET A 40 5.36 3.65 10.80
N ALA A 41 4.96 3.64 12.06
CA ALA A 41 3.75 2.96 12.50
C ALA A 41 2.51 3.54 11.77
N LEU A 42 1.53 2.67 11.46
CA LEU A 42 0.26 3.07 10.83
C LEU A 42 -0.46 4.18 11.61
N ASN A 43 -0.24 4.24 12.92
CA ASN A 43 -0.73 5.27 13.81
C ASN A 43 0.41 5.79 14.69
N SER A 44 1.39 6.45 14.08
CA SER A 44 2.55 7.02 14.80
C SER A 44 2.20 8.23 15.68
N ALA A 45 1.08 8.90 15.41
CA ALA A 45 0.58 10.05 16.16
C ALA A 45 -0.89 9.85 16.61
N PRO A 46 -1.14 9.01 17.63
CA PRO A 46 -2.50 8.61 18.01
C PRO A 46 -3.39 9.75 18.53
N LEU A 47 -2.79 10.78 19.13
CA LEU A 47 -3.55 11.94 19.60
C LEU A 47 -4.00 12.80 18.41
N ASP A 48 -3.09 13.10 17.49
CA ASP A 48 -3.40 13.92 16.32
C ASP A 48 -4.43 13.23 15.42
N ASN A 49 -4.25 11.93 15.16
CA ASN A 49 -5.22 11.13 14.40
C ASN A 49 -6.60 11.13 15.06
N ARG A 50 -6.67 11.09 16.41
CA ARG A 50 -7.94 11.15 17.14
C ARG A 50 -8.59 12.53 17.07
N PHE A 51 -7.79 13.60 17.10
CA PHE A 51 -8.31 14.95 16.92
C PHE A 51 -8.85 15.16 15.50
N ASP A 52 -8.12 14.69 14.50
CA ASP A 52 -8.55 14.74 13.10
C ASP A 52 -9.85 13.96 12.89
N ASP A 53 -9.96 12.76 13.45
CA ASP A 53 -11.19 11.97 13.38
C ASP A 53 -12.36 12.65 14.10
N HIS A 54 -12.12 13.27 15.25
CA HIS A 54 -13.16 14.03 15.96
C HIS A 54 -13.65 15.23 15.14
N ILE A 55 -12.72 15.99 14.53
CA ILE A 55 -13.04 17.13 13.68
C ILE A 55 -13.79 16.67 12.42
N TYR A 56 -13.31 15.60 11.78
CA TYR A 56 -13.92 15.02 10.60
C TYR A 56 -15.35 14.57 10.88
N PHE A 57 -15.57 13.81 11.95
CA PHE A 57 -16.91 13.38 12.34
C PHE A 57 -17.84 14.56 12.66
N SER A 58 -17.32 15.58 13.35
CA SER A 58 -18.08 16.79 13.69
C SER A 58 -18.51 17.60 12.47
N LYS A 59 -17.76 17.54 11.37
CA LYS A 59 -18.04 18.31 10.14
C LYS A 59 -18.77 17.50 9.07
N GLU A 60 -18.42 16.23 8.92
CA GLU A 60 -18.69 15.42 7.74
C GLU A 60 -19.21 14.00 8.07
N GLY A 61 -19.53 13.72 9.35
CA GLY A 61 -20.02 12.40 9.77
C GLY A 61 -21.29 11.93 9.05
N SER A 62 -22.11 12.86 8.54
CA SER A 62 -23.32 12.53 7.76
C SER A 62 -23.05 12.11 6.31
N SER A 63 -21.91 12.49 5.71
CA SER A 63 -21.51 12.10 4.35
C SER A 63 -20.78 10.75 4.30
N GLY A 64 -20.43 10.21 5.47
CA GLY A 64 -19.70 8.97 5.62
C GLY A 64 -18.33 9.18 6.26
N GLY A 65 -17.96 8.24 7.13
CA GLY A 65 -16.75 8.22 7.94
C GLY A 65 -15.64 7.38 7.33
N ARG A 66 -14.44 7.44 7.91
CA ARG A 66 -13.29 6.57 7.57
C ARG A 66 -13.47 5.09 7.98
N SER A 67 -14.60 4.75 8.58
CA SER A 67 -14.93 3.41 9.08
C SER A 67 -16.10 2.79 8.31
N PHE A 68 -16.14 1.47 8.25
CA PHE A 68 -17.13 0.66 7.53
C PHE A 68 -18.60 0.90 7.95
N ALA A 69 -18.82 1.56 9.10
CA ALA A 69 -20.12 1.96 9.62
C ALA A 69 -20.38 3.49 9.58
N GLY A 70 -19.46 4.28 9.05
CA GLY A 70 -19.63 5.72 8.92
C GLY A 70 -20.27 6.02 7.56
N GLY A 71 -21.57 6.17 7.53
CA GLY A 71 -22.33 6.46 6.30
C GLY A 71 -23.75 6.84 6.65
N GLY A 72 -23.99 8.10 7.00
CA GLY A 72 -25.34 8.63 7.22
C GLY A 72 -25.59 9.19 8.62
N CYS A 73 -26.23 10.36 8.63
CA CYS A 73 -26.76 11.18 9.73
C CYS A 73 -25.94 11.39 11.04
N GLY A 74 -24.77 10.78 11.21
CA GLY A 74 -23.90 11.02 12.36
C GLY A 74 -24.31 10.28 13.64
N CYS A 75 -25.12 9.23 13.56
CA CYS A 75 -25.45 8.38 14.71
C CYS A 75 -24.50 7.16 14.75
N ASN A 76 -23.53 7.18 15.66
CA ASN A 76 -22.72 6.01 16.06
C ASN A 76 -23.06 5.65 17.51
#